data_AF-A0A7J7CBS5-F1
#
_entry.id   AF-A0A7J7CBS5-F1
#
_cell.length_a   1.000
_cell.length_b   1.000
_cell.length_c   1.000
_cell.angle_alpha   90.00
_cell.angle_beta   90.00
_cell.angle_gamma   90.00
#
_symmetry.space_group_name_H-M   'P 1'
#
loop_
_entity.id
_entity.type
_entity.pdbx_description
1 polymer ?
#
loop_
_entity_poly.entity_id
_entity_poly.type
_entity_poly.pdbx_seq_one_letter_code
_entity_poly.pdbx_strand_id
1 'polypeptide(L)'
;MESATENPSPTQMNGLDSPISPRISDHDLLSELESLRECHRSLQSRSSAMEENLVLLKHQRDEAVERSDELAKEIDQISRERDALRGQIDERELSAKEKEDESARRMSDEMSRKEEFNSELDASRGRTEQLEKELKEAKGKNDFLLECTESVQFVKHCLVKLIEGVDDDGNVFDGENNESFQPELDDLSAFWEQLEALKQLAGEAESQVKEYKEKRKKEKKELENSVVSLTEENRDINSLLRIALVEKEAVERKLKGNSEHKRVALLQIAERGLQRVGFGFMMGSGSNEQQMDSSWANTAENKSDSGESEEEAASLASTVEKIMKNLRLEITQLRRSLEESRSDTERLQSLVEKQGKDLADNTMYVKELEGRERVLAQNVEELLMEINESEAEVVRWREACELEVEAGKKEIGERDKLIDILKQELEKTKAALEISNGKLNLKEELAAAAMAAQAAAERSLQLADSRVAGLRTRIEELTRQSEEAENRERSRYKVRHMCWPWRFIKVNPSSNASYRIRNIRWMLPEMQSLVRNSG
;
A
#
# COMPACT_ATOMS: atom_id res chain seq x y z
N MET A 1 9.81 69.05 -48.84
CA MET A 1 9.43 70.24 -49.64
C MET A 1 9.74 71.45 -48.79
N GLU A 2 10.99 71.89 -48.79
CA GLU A 2 11.48 73.12 -48.15
C GLU A 2 12.91 73.32 -48.65
N SER A 3 13.25 74.53 -49.09
CA SER A 3 14.52 74.84 -49.74
C SER A 3 15.16 76.04 -49.06
N ALA A 4 16.20 75.80 -48.25
CA ALA A 4 17.00 76.86 -47.65
C ALA A 4 17.79 77.60 -48.74
N THR A 5 17.62 78.91 -48.81
CA THR A 5 18.34 79.78 -49.75
C THR A 5 19.66 80.26 -49.17
N GLU A 6 20.75 80.14 -49.94
CA GLU A 6 21.97 80.89 -49.67
C GLU A 6 22.49 81.53 -50.97
N ASN A 7 22.73 82.84 -50.93
CA ASN A 7 23.39 83.60 -52.01
C ASN A 7 24.91 83.59 -51.78
N PRO A 8 25.69 83.83 -52.85
CA PRO A 8 26.57 85.00 -52.78
C PRO A 8 26.32 86.01 -53.90
N SER A 9 26.70 87.26 -53.63
CA SER A 9 26.46 88.45 -54.45
C SER A 9 27.42 88.61 -55.64
N PRO A 10 27.05 89.40 -56.67
CA PRO A 10 27.84 89.51 -57.91
C PRO A 10 29.11 90.37 -57.75
N THR A 11 30.20 89.91 -58.38
CA THR A 11 31.46 90.64 -58.50
C THR A 11 31.31 91.91 -59.33
N GLN A 12 31.74 93.05 -58.80
CA GLN A 12 31.83 94.31 -59.56
C GLN A 12 32.99 94.27 -60.56
N MET A 13 32.76 94.75 -61.79
CA MET A 13 33.80 94.99 -62.80
C MET A 13 33.81 96.46 -63.24
N ASN A 14 34.43 97.30 -62.42
CA ASN A 14 35.35 98.29 -62.98
C ASN A 14 36.62 97.54 -63.42
N GLY A 15 37.40 97.97 -64.40
CA GLY A 15 37.31 99.13 -65.27
C GLY A 15 38.51 99.07 -66.22
N LEU A 16 38.48 99.79 -67.34
CA LEU A 16 39.57 99.72 -68.32
C LEU A 16 40.88 100.30 -67.76
N ASP A 17 41.96 99.54 -67.89
CA ASP A 17 43.24 100.09 -68.33
C ASP A 17 44.04 98.99 -69.06
N SER A 18 44.49 99.29 -70.27
CA SER A 18 45.45 98.47 -71.02
C SER A 18 46.75 99.24 -71.13
N PRO A 19 47.90 98.55 -70.98
CA PRO A 19 49.08 98.98 -71.72
C PRO A 19 49.77 97.83 -72.47
N ILE A 20 50.20 98.16 -73.69
CA ILE A 20 51.29 97.53 -74.46
C ILE A 20 50.99 96.16 -75.08
N SER A 21 50.84 96.20 -76.41
CA SER A 21 50.89 95.05 -77.31
C SER A 21 52.34 94.54 -77.47
N PRO A 22 52.54 93.20 -77.47
CA PRO A 22 53.33 92.53 -78.50
C PRO A 22 52.44 92.26 -79.73
N ARG A 23 53.05 92.16 -80.92
CA ARG A 23 52.34 91.65 -82.10
C ARG A 23 52.09 90.16 -81.93
N ILE A 24 50.83 89.78 -81.68
CA ILE A 24 50.38 88.39 -81.81
C ILE A 24 50.48 88.01 -83.30
N SER A 25 51.02 86.83 -83.60
CA SER A 25 51.05 86.28 -84.95
C SER A 25 49.68 85.66 -85.29
N ASP A 26 49.25 85.73 -86.56
CA ASP A 26 48.08 84.96 -87.02
C ASP A 26 48.23 83.45 -86.72
N HIS A 27 49.47 82.98 -86.63
CA HIS A 27 49.81 81.60 -86.26
C HIS A 27 49.55 81.26 -84.79
N ASP A 28 49.63 82.25 -83.89
CA ASP A 28 49.34 82.07 -82.46
C ASP A 28 47.83 81.97 -82.24
N LEU A 29 47.04 82.84 -82.90
CA LEU A 29 45.58 82.80 -82.87
C LEU A 29 45.02 81.49 -83.41
N LEU A 30 45.63 80.91 -84.46
CA LEU A 30 45.29 79.58 -84.95
C LEU A 30 45.58 78.49 -83.90
N SER A 31 46.71 78.57 -83.20
CA SER A 31 47.08 77.64 -82.13
C SER A 31 46.09 77.69 -80.95
N GLU A 32 45.68 78.89 -80.53
CA GLU A 32 44.62 79.06 -79.52
C GLU A 32 43.29 78.45 -79.98
N LEU A 33 42.88 78.68 -81.23
CA LEU A 33 41.63 78.15 -81.79
C LEU A 33 41.65 76.61 -81.90
N GLU A 34 42.79 76.02 -82.24
CA GLU A 34 42.99 74.57 -82.30
C GLU A 34 42.91 73.95 -80.89
N SER A 35 43.60 74.57 -79.91
CA SER A 35 43.54 74.20 -78.49
C SER A 35 42.12 74.30 -77.92
N LEU A 36 41.37 75.34 -78.28
CA LEU A 36 39.98 75.53 -77.83
C LEU A 36 39.04 74.48 -78.44
N ARG A 37 39.26 74.05 -79.69
CA ARG A 37 38.57 72.90 -80.31
C ARG A 37 38.92 71.57 -79.67
N GLU A 38 40.16 71.38 -79.24
CA GLU A 38 40.59 70.16 -78.55
C GLU A 38 40.03 70.09 -77.12
N CYS A 39 40.04 71.22 -76.40
CA CYS A 39 39.35 71.40 -75.13
C CYS A 39 37.85 71.12 -75.26
N HIS A 40 37.19 71.65 -76.29
CA HIS A 40 35.76 71.39 -76.54
C HIS A 40 35.48 69.91 -76.83
N ARG A 41 36.29 69.23 -77.67
CA ARG A 41 36.17 67.77 -77.91
C ARG A 41 36.39 66.94 -76.63
N SER A 42 37.36 67.33 -75.81
CA SER A 42 37.61 66.71 -74.50
C SER A 42 36.42 66.88 -73.56
N LEU A 43 35.86 68.09 -73.47
CA LEU A 43 34.70 68.39 -72.63
C LEU A 43 33.42 67.71 -73.13
N GLN A 44 33.22 67.59 -74.44
CA GLN A 44 32.12 66.84 -75.06
C GLN A 44 32.24 65.34 -74.77
N SER A 45 33.44 64.75 -74.92
CA SER A 45 33.72 63.36 -74.55
C SER A 45 33.43 63.10 -73.06
N ARG A 46 33.90 63.99 -72.18
CA ARG A 46 33.63 63.91 -70.74
C ARG A 46 32.14 64.10 -70.40
N SER A 47 31.39 64.84 -71.22
CA SER A 47 29.94 64.96 -71.09
C SER A 47 29.23 63.66 -71.45
N SER A 48 29.57 63.02 -72.58
CA SER A 48 29.02 61.71 -72.98
C SER A 48 29.26 60.66 -71.89
N ALA A 49 30.51 60.55 -71.43
CA ALA A 49 30.86 59.61 -70.37
C ALA A 49 30.10 59.89 -69.05
N MET A 50 29.81 61.16 -68.72
CA MET A 50 29.00 61.48 -67.53
C MET A 50 27.52 61.16 -67.74
N GLU A 51 26.99 61.33 -68.94
CA GLU A 51 25.61 60.98 -69.30
C GLU A 51 25.38 59.46 -69.28
N GLU A 52 26.33 58.68 -69.81
CA GLU A 52 26.37 57.22 -69.71
C GLU A 52 26.40 56.73 -68.24
N ASN A 53 27.23 57.36 -67.40
CA ASN A 53 27.26 57.07 -65.95
C ASN A 53 25.93 57.44 -65.26
N LEU A 54 25.26 58.52 -65.66
CA LEU A 54 23.94 58.89 -65.13
C LEU A 54 22.85 57.89 -65.54
N VAL A 55 22.94 57.26 -66.71
CA VAL A 55 22.04 56.16 -67.11
C VAL A 55 22.30 54.91 -66.27
N LEU A 56 23.56 54.52 -66.07
CA LEU A 56 23.92 53.37 -65.23
C LEU A 56 23.46 53.56 -63.77
N LEU A 57 23.70 54.73 -63.18
CA LEU A 57 23.26 55.06 -61.81
C LEU A 57 21.74 55.09 -61.68
N LYS A 58 21.01 55.57 -62.70
CA LYS A 58 19.54 55.48 -62.72
C LYS A 58 19.06 54.04 -62.68
N HIS A 59 19.62 53.18 -63.55
CA HIS A 59 19.27 51.77 -63.65
C HIS A 59 19.57 51.00 -62.35
N GLN A 60 20.75 51.17 -61.78
CA GLN A 60 21.11 50.57 -60.48
C GLN A 60 20.16 51.00 -59.35
N ARG A 61 19.71 52.26 -59.37
CA ARG A 61 18.73 52.79 -58.41
C ARG A 61 17.30 52.26 -58.68
N ASP A 62 16.90 52.04 -59.92
CA ASP A 62 15.64 51.36 -60.25
C ASP A 62 15.65 49.90 -59.76
N GLU A 63 16.70 49.12 -60.04
CA GLU A 63 16.82 47.75 -59.52
C GLU A 63 16.87 47.69 -57.98
N ALA A 64 17.50 48.67 -57.33
CA ALA A 64 17.58 48.73 -55.87
C ALA A 64 16.20 49.02 -55.24
N VAL A 65 15.35 49.80 -55.92
CA VAL A 65 13.95 50.01 -55.52
C VAL A 65 13.14 48.73 -55.72
N GLU A 66 13.28 48.06 -56.88
CA GLU A 66 12.56 46.81 -57.17
C GLU A 66 12.86 45.72 -56.12
N ARG A 67 14.13 45.49 -55.78
CA ARG A 67 14.54 44.58 -54.69
C ARG A 67 14.02 45.02 -53.32
N SER A 68 13.91 46.32 -53.06
CA SER A 68 13.34 46.84 -51.81
C SER A 68 11.83 46.58 -51.72
N ASP A 69 11.11 46.69 -52.84
CA ASP A 69 9.69 46.38 -52.94
C ASP A 69 9.43 44.87 -52.88
N GLU A 70 10.37 44.01 -53.29
CA GLU A 70 10.31 42.56 -53.08
C GLU A 70 10.48 42.22 -51.59
N LEU A 71 11.55 42.70 -50.96
CA LEU A 71 11.82 42.48 -49.53
C LEU A 71 10.68 43.00 -48.62
N ALA A 72 10.04 44.11 -48.98
CA ALA A 72 8.86 44.61 -48.27
C ALA A 72 7.70 43.59 -48.27
N LYS A 73 7.41 42.95 -49.41
CA LYS A 73 6.36 41.92 -49.53
C LYS A 73 6.69 40.67 -48.71
N GLU A 74 7.96 40.28 -48.66
CA GLU A 74 8.43 39.18 -47.82
C GLU A 74 8.28 39.50 -46.33
N ILE A 75 8.65 40.71 -45.89
CA ILE A 75 8.47 41.17 -44.51
C ILE A 75 6.99 41.22 -44.11
N ASP A 76 6.11 41.66 -45.01
CA ASP A 76 4.65 41.63 -44.80
C ASP A 76 4.08 40.20 -44.72
N GLN A 77 4.65 39.26 -45.49
CA GLN A 77 4.26 37.84 -45.44
C GLN A 77 4.71 37.19 -44.12
N ILE A 78 5.99 37.33 -43.77
CA ILE A 78 6.57 36.82 -42.52
C ILE A 78 5.86 37.43 -41.30
N SER A 79 5.46 38.70 -41.36
CA SER A 79 4.69 39.34 -40.28
C SER A 79 3.30 38.72 -40.11
N ARG A 80 2.57 38.46 -41.21
CA ARG A 80 1.26 37.79 -41.16
C ARG A 80 1.37 36.35 -40.67
N GLU A 81 2.42 35.62 -41.03
CA GLU A 81 2.70 34.27 -40.54
C GLU A 81 3.06 34.25 -39.04
N ARG A 82 3.92 35.18 -38.59
CA ARG A 82 4.25 35.39 -37.17
C ARG A 82 3.00 35.64 -36.34
N ASP A 83 2.11 36.51 -36.81
CA ASP A 83 0.92 36.90 -36.04
C ASP A 83 -0.13 35.78 -36.02
N ALA A 84 -0.25 35.00 -37.10
CA ALA A 84 -1.06 33.78 -37.13
C ALA A 84 -0.50 32.67 -36.20
N LEU A 85 0.83 32.52 -36.14
CA LEU A 85 1.49 31.61 -35.21
C LEU A 85 1.35 32.06 -33.75
N ARG A 86 1.37 33.37 -33.48
CA ARG A 86 1.12 33.93 -32.14
C ARG A 86 -0.29 33.62 -31.66
N GLY A 87 -1.33 33.89 -32.46
CA GLY A 87 -2.71 33.53 -32.09
C GLY A 87 -2.88 32.02 -31.82
N GLN A 88 -2.18 31.18 -32.60
CA GLN A 88 -2.12 29.72 -32.40
C GLN A 88 -1.34 29.25 -31.16
N ILE A 89 -0.48 30.09 -30.59
CA ILE A 89 0.18 29.84 -29.30
C ILE A 89 -0.77 30.28 -28.19
N ASP A 90 -1.34 31.48 -28.28
CA ASP A 90 -2.26 32.04 -27.28
C ASP A 90 -3.50 31.12 -27.08
N GLU A 91 -4.07 30.59 -28.17
CA GLU A 91 -5.18 29.62 -28.14
C GLU A 91 -4.79 28.29 -27.47
N ARG A 92 -3.57 27.78 -27.74
CA ARG A 92 -3.06 26.56 -27.11
C ARG A 92 -2.72 26.76 -25.64
N GLU A 93 -2.20 27.92 -25.25
CA GLU A 93 -1.97 28.26 -23.84
C GLU A 93 -3.27 28.36 -23.04
N LEU A 94 -4.33 28.90 -23.63
CA LEU A 94 -5.67 28.91 -23.00
C LEU A 94 -6.21 27.49 -22.85
N SER A 95 -6.22 26.67 -23.91
CA SER A 95 -6.70 25.28 -23.83
C SER A 95 -5.86 24.40 -22.90
N ALA A 96 -4.56 24.70 -22.72
CA ALA A 96 -3.71 24.04 -21.73
C ALA A 96 -4.13 24.42 -20.30
N LYS A 97 -4.29 25.71 -20.01
CA LYS A 97 -4.73 26.21 -18.69
C LYS A 97 -6.11 25.69 -18.31
N GLU A 98 -7.06 25.65 -19.23
CA GLU A 98 -8.40 25.09 -18.98
C GLU A 98 -8.34 23.59 -18.59
N LYS A 99 -7.47 22.81 -19.23
CA LYS A 99 -7.27 21.38 -18.91
C LYS A 99 -6.49 21.18 -17.61
N GLU A 100 -5.56 22.06 -17.29
CA GLU A 100 -4.84 22.07 -16.00
C GLU A 100 -5.81 22.36 -14.85
N ASP A 101 -6.64 23.40 -14.98
CA ASP A 101 -7.72 23.75 -14.06
C ASP A 101 -8.73 22.61 -13.89
N GLU A 102 -9.17 21.99 -14.98
CA GLU A 102 -10.11 20.86 -14.92
C GLU A 102 -9.48 19.64 -14.23
N SER A 103 -8.22 19.34 -14.53
CA SER A 103 -7.48 18.24 -13.89
C SER A 103 -7.27 18.50 -12.40
N ALA A 104 -6.95 19.74 -11.99
CA ALA A 104 -6.81 20.13 -10.60
C ALA A 104 -8.13 19.98 -9.82
N ARG A 105 -9.27 20.33 -10.42
CA ARG A 105 -10.60 20.12 -9.83
C ARG A 105 -10.91 18.63 -9.66
N ARG A 106 -10.72 17.82 -10.72
CA ARG A 106 -10.92 16.36 -10.66
C ARG A 106 -10.07 15.70 -9.57
N MET A 107 -8.79 16.10 -9.45
CA MET A 107 -7.91 15.64 -8.38
C MET A 107 -8.39 16.05 -6.99
N SER A 108 -8.91 17.27 -6.83
CA SER A 108 -9.48 17.73 -5.55
C SER A 108 -10.73 16.93 -5.17
N ASP A 109 -11.65 16.72 -6.11
CA ASP A 109 -12.88 15.94 -5.90
C ASP A 109 -12.57 14.47 -5.55
N GLU A 110 -11.56 13.88 -6.19
CA GLU A 110 -11.11 12.51 -5.92
C GLU A 110 -10.44 12.40 -4.54
N MET A 111 -9.67 13.41 -4.12
CA MET A 111 -9.10 13.46 -2.77
C MET A 111 -10.18 13.55 -1.69
N SER A 112 -11.19 14.42 -1.85
CA SER A 112 -12.30 14.51 -0.89
C SER A 112 -13.08 13.20 -0.79
N ARG A 113 -13.34 12.50 -1.91
CA ARG A 113 -13.97 11.16 -1.88
C ARG A 113 -13.12 10.11 -1.17
N LYS A 114 -11.79 10.18 -1.29
CA LYS A 114 -10.87 9.30 -0.55
C LYS A 114 -10.85 9.60 0.95
N GLU A 115 -10.96 10.87 1.34
CA GLU A 115 -11.09 11.28 2.74
C GLU A 115 -12.42 10.85 3.36
N GLU A 116 -13.54 10.98 2.61
CA GLU A 116 -14.86 10.46 2.98
C GLU A 116 -14.83 8.92 3.15
N PHE A 117 -14.30 8.20 2.16
CA PHE A 117 -14.20 6.73 2.20
C PHE A 117 -13.30 6.23 3.34
N ASN A 118 -12.14 6.87 3.58
CA ASN A 118 -11.28 6.54 4.72
C ASN A 118 -11.99 6.79 6.07
N SER A 119 -12.79 7.86 6.17
CA SER A 119 -13.58 8.17 7.36
C SER A 119 -14.66 7.11 7.63
N GLU A 120 -15.34 6.61 6.59
CA GLU A 120 -16.28 5.50 6.73
C GLU A 120 -15.55 4.17 7.04
N LEU A 121 -14.38 3.93 6.44
CA LEU A 121 -13.55 2.76 6.71
C LEU A 121 -13.15 2.72 8.20
N ASP A 122 -12.61 3.80 8.75
CA ASP A 122 -12.28 3.85 10.18
C ASP A 122 -13.52 3.75 11.08
N ALA A 123 -14.67 4.31 10.68
CA ALA A 123 -15.94 4.11 11.38
C ALA A 123 -16.45 2.65 11.30
N SER A 124 -16.14 1.91 10.24
CA SER A 124 -16.44 0.47 10.12
C SER A 124 -15.47 -0.39 10.93
N ARG A 125 -14.18 -0.02 10.98
CA ARG A 125 -13.16 -0.64 11.84
C ARG A 125 -13.55 -0.47 13.31
N GLY A 126 -13.90 0.73 13.75
CA GLY A 126 -14.34 0.99 15.13
C GLY A 126 -15.57 0.17 15.54
N ARG A 127 -16.56 0.03 14.64
CA ARG A 127 -17.71 -0.87 14.83
C ARG A 127 -17.28 -2.35 14.94
N THR A 128 -16.35 -2.79 14.09
CA THR A 128 -15.82 -4.16 14.10
C THR A 128 -15.06 -4.45 15.40
N GLU A 129 -14.22 -3.52 15.87
CA GLU A 129 -13.50 -3.63 17.14
C GLU A 129 -14.45 -3.62 18.36
N GLN A 130 -15.60 -2.95 18.29
CA GLN A 130 -16.62 -3.03 19.33
C GLN A 130 -17.29 -4.40 19.34
N LEU A 131 -17.76 -4.88 18.19
CA LEU A 131 -18.36 -6.21 18.06
C LEU A 131 -17.39 -7.33 18.46
N GLU A 132 -16.09 -7.20 18.21
CA GLU A 132 -15.07 -8.16 18.66
C GLU A 132 -14.91 -8.17 20.20
N LYS A 133 -15.09 -7.03 20.88
CA LYS A 133 -15.09 -6.95 22.36
C LYS A 133 -16.36 -7.57 22.94
N GLU A 134 -17.52 -7.24 22.37
CA GLU A 134 -18.81 -7.82 22.76
C GLU A 134 -18.83 -9.35 22.55
N LEU A 135 -18.27 -9.85 21.45
CA LEU A 135 -18.14 -11.28 21.17
C LEU A 135 -17.18 -11.99 22.14
N LYS A 136 -16.07 -11.35 22.54
CA LYS A 136 -15.15 -11.87 23.57
C LYS A 136 -15.82 -11.95 24.93
N GLU A 137 -16.61 -10.94 25.31
CA GLU A 137 -17.37 -10.93 26.56
C GLU A 137 -18.49 -11.99 26.56
N ALA A 138 -19.26 -12.08 25.48
CA ALA A 138 -20.29 -13.10 25.30
C ALA A 138 -19.70 -14.51 25.32
N LYS A 139 -18.53 -14.72 24.71
CA LYS A 139 -17.82 -16.00 24.80
C LYS A 139 -17.41 -16.31 26.23
N GLY A 140 -16.79 -15.37 26.96
CA GLY A 140 -16.41 -15.57 28.36
C GLY A 140 -17.59 -15.94 29.26
N LYS A 141 -18.76 -15.32 29.03
CA LYS A 141 -20.03 -15.67 29.69
C LYS A 141 -20.49 -17.09 29.34
N ASN A 142 -20.41 -17.49 28.08
CA ASN A 142 -20.78 -18.84 27.63
C ASN A 142 -19.83 -19.93 28.19
N ASP A 143 -18.52 -19.68 28.17
CA ASP A 143 -17.52 -20.61 28.69
C ASP A 143 -17.72 -20.83 30.21
N PHE A 144 -18.09 -19.78 30.96
CA PHE A 144 -18.47 -19.87 32.38
C PHE A 144 -19.79 -20.65 32.62
N LEU A 145 -20.81 -20.44 31.78
CA LEU A 145 -22.07 -21.18 31.85
C LEU A 145 -21.91 -22.67 31.53
N LEU A 146 -20.93 -23.02 30.69
CA LEU A 146 -20.55 -24.41 30.45
C LEU A 146 -19.95 -25.06 31.71
N GLU A 147 -19.02 -24.40 32.39
CA GLU A 147 -18.41 -24.89 33.65
C GLU A 147 -19.46 -25.05 34.77
N CYS A 148 -20.42 -24.12 34.86
CA CYS A 148 -21.62 -24.25 35.69
C CYS A 148 -22.44 -25.50 35.34
N THR A 149 -22.69 -25.73 34.04
CA THR A 149 -23.47 -26.87 33.56
C THR A 149 -22.79 -28.20 33.90
N GLU A 150 -21.47 -28.31 33.72
CA GLU A 150 -20.70 -29.51 34.08
C GLU A 150 -20.76 -29.80 35.59
N SER A 151 -20.63 -28.77 36.44
CA SER A 151 -20.72 -28.95 37.89
C SER A 151 -22.14 -29.30 38.37
N VAL A 152 -23.19 -28.77 37.73
CA VAL A 152 -24.59 -29.21 37.97
C VAL A 152 -24.79 -30.66 37.53
N GLN A 153 -24.25 -31.08 36.38
CA GLN A 153 -24.33 -32.47 35.93
C GLN A 153 -23.62 -33.44 36.89
N PHE A 154 -22.46 -33.05 37.42
CA PHE A 154 -21.76 -33.82 38.47
C PHE A 154 -22.64 -34.00 39.71
N VAL A 155 -23.26 -32.91 40.22
CA VAL A 155 -24.20 -32.96 41.35
C VAL A 155 -25.38 -33.89 41.05
N LYS A 156 -26.04 -33.76 39.88
CA LYS A 156 -27.14 -34.65 39.47
C LYS A 156 -26.69 -36.12 39.50
N HIS A 157 -25.53 -36.43 38.96
CA HIS A 157 -24.99 -37.79 38.90
C HIS A 157 -24.64 -38.38 40.28
N CYS A 158 -24.07 -37.58 41.21
CA CYS A 158 -23.86 -38.02 42.60
C CYS A 158 -25.18 -38.25 43.35
N LEU A 159 -26.18 -37.38 43.14
CA LEU A 159 -27.52 -37.55 43.74
C LEU A 159 -28.28 -38.75 43.17
N VAL A 160 -28.20 -39.01 41.86
CA VAL A 160 -28.79 -40.22 41.25
C VAL A 160 -28.14 -41.48 41.83
N LYS A 161 -26.79 -41.54 41.91
CA LYS A 161 -26.07 -42.66 42.54
C LYS A 161 -26.37 -42.86 44.04
N LEU A 162 -26.75 -41.78 44.73
CA LEU A 162 -27.26 -41.86 46.09
C LEU A 162 -28.65 -42.52 46.12
N ILE A 163 -29.57 -42.08 45.26
CA ILE A 163 -30.95 -42.60 45.15
C ILE A 163 -30.97 -44.07 44.70
N GLU A 164 -30.37 -44.38 43.54
CA GLU A 164 -30.20 -45.76 43.01
C GLU A 164 -29.52 -46.69 44.03
N GLY A 165 -28.68 -46.13 44.89
CA GLY A 165 -27.99 -46.88 45.91
C GLY A 165 -28.77 -47.09 47.20
N VAL A 166 -29.83 -46.32 47.46
CA VAL A 166 -30.68 -46.43 48.66
C VAL A 166 -31.92 -47.29 48.38
N ASP A 167 -32.40 -47.30 47.13
CA ASP A 167 -33.54 -48.11 46.71
C ASP A 167 -33.08 -49.52 46.27
N ASP A 168 -33.14 -50.49 47.19
CA ASP A 168 -32.84 -51.92 46.93
C ASP A 168 -33.88 -52.57 45.96
N ASP A 169 -34.99 -51.87 45.64
CA ASP A 169 -36.14 -52.39 44.88
C ASP A 169 -36.24 -51.85 43.42
N GLY A 170 -35.12 -51.37 42.87
CA GLY A 170 -34.85 -51.40 41.42
C GLY A 170 -35.56 -50.37 40.53
N ASN A 171 -36.20 -49.33 41.07
CA ASN A 171 -36.77 -48.25 40.25
C ASN A 171 -35.66 -47.34 39.69
N VAL A 172 -35.55 -47.28 38.36
CA VAL A 172 -34.69 -46.32 37.67
C VAL A 172 -35.28 -44.92 37.79
N PHE A 173 -34.52 -43.96 38.31
CA PHE A 173 -34.94 -42.57 38.43
C PHE A 173 -34.88 -41.85 37.07
N ASP A 174 -35.93 -41.99 36.28
CA ASP A 174 -36.03 -41.37 34.94
C ASP A 174 -36.41 -39.87 35.03
N GLY A 175 -35.43 -39.06 35.42
CA GLY A 175 -35.57 -37.63 35.67
C GLY A 175 -35.44 -36.75 34.42
N GLU A 176 -36.33 -36.94 33.43
CA GLU A 176 -36.52 -36.04 32.27
C GLU A 176 -37.52 -34.91 32.55
N ASN A 177 -37.19 -34.00 33.47
CA ASN A 177 -37.83 -32.67 33.53
C ASN A 177 -36.93 -31.64 32.84
N ASN A 178 -37.35 -31.17 31.67
CA ASN A 178 -36.59 -30.28 30.80
C ASN A 178 -37.17 -28.86 30.79
N GLU A 179 -37.26 -28.22 31.97
CA GLU A 179 -37.62 -26.81 32.08
C GLU A 179 -36.37 -25.93 32.04
N SER A 180 -36.29 -25.06 31.02
CA SER A 180 -35.15 -24.15 30.84
C SER A 180 -35.23 -22.99 31.83
N PHE A 181 -34.48 -23.09 32.92
CA PHE A 181 -34.18 -21.93 33.76
C PHE A 181 -33.17 -21.02 33.05
N GLN A 182 -33.56 -19.78 32.80
CA GLN A 182 -32.64 -18.68 32.48
C GLN A 182 -32.53 -17.78 33.73
N PRO A 183 -31.42 -17.84 34.50
CA PRO A 183 -31.14 -16.86 35.55
C PRO A 183 -30.78 -15.51 34.93
N GLU A 184 -31.21 -14.41 35.54
CA GLU A 184 -30.68 -13.08 35.24
C GLU A 184 -29.23 -12.96 35.73
N LEU A 185 -28.40 -12.21 35.00
CA LEU A 185 -26.96 -12.51 34.88
C LEU A 185 -26.06 -11.91 35.98
N ASP A 186 -26.60 -11.12 36.90
CA ASP A 186 -25.81 -10.16 37.69
C ASP A 186 -25.09 -10.75 38.93
N ASP A 187 -25.44 -11.96 39.38
CA ASP A 187 -24.86 -12.57 40.60
C ASP A 187 -24.26 -13.98 40.37
N LEU A 188 -23.73 -14.21 39.17
CA LEU A 188 -23.11 -15.48 38.76
C LEU A 188 -21.97 -15.96 39.67
N SER A 189 -21.24 -15.05 40.31
CA SER A 189 -20.14 -15.41 41.23
C SER A 189 -20.67 -16.08 42.51
N ALA A 190 -21.72 -15.52 43.11
CA ALA A 190 -22.35 -16.11 44.30
C ALA A 190 -23.06 -17.43 43.97
N PHE A 191 -23.58 -17.59 42.75
CA PHE A 191 -24.11 -18.86 42.26
C PHE A 191 -23.03 -19.94 42.12
N TRP A 192 -21.86 -19.61 41.58
CA TRP A 192 -20.75 -20.57 41.44
C TRP A 192 -20.19 -21.01 42.80
N GLU A 193 -20.02 -20.10 43.76
CA GLU A 193 -19.62 -20.46 45.14
C GLU A 193 -20.61 -21.42 45.81
N GLN A 194 -21.92 -21.19 45.62
CA GLN A 194 -22.97 -22.10 46.10
C GLN A 194 -22.95 -23.45 45.38
N LEU A 195 -22.70 -23.47 44.08
CA LEU A 195 -22.64 -24.69 43.27
C LEU A 195 -21.44 -25.56 43.62
N GLU A 196 -20.26 -24.97 43.82
CA GLU A 196 -19.07 -25.71 44.23
C GLU A 196 -19.21 -26.25 45.67
N ALA A 197 -19.85 -25.49 46.57
CA ALA A 197 -20.22 -25.99 47.90
C ALA A 197 -21.22 -27.16 47.84
N LEU A 198 -22.22 -27.09 46.95
CA LEU A 198 -23.19 -28.17 46.72
C LEU A 198 -22.54 -29.43 46.12
N LYS A 199 -21.57 -29.25 45.23
CA LYS A 199 -20.74 -30.30 44.61
C LYS A 199 -19.85 -31.01 45.63
N GLN A 200 -19.24 -30.27 46.55
CA GLN A 200 -18.50 -30.84 47.68
C GLN A 200 -19.43 -31.61 48.64
N LEU A 201 -20.58 -31.03 49.00
CA LEU A 201 -21.57 -31.67 49.87
C LEU A 201 -22.16 -32.94 49.27
N ALA A 202 -22.45 -32.95 47.96
CA ALA A 202 -22.95 -34.14 47.25
C ALA A 202 -21.90 -35.27 47.21
N GLY A 203 -20.63 -34.93 46.97
CA GLY A 203 -19.52 -35.89 47.02
C GLY A 203 -19.29 -36.45 48.43
N GLU A 204 -19.38 -35.61 49.47
CA GLU A 204 -19.28 -36.07 50.86
C GLU A 204 -20.45 -37.00 51.20
N ALA A 205 -21.69 -36.64 50.87
CA ALA A 205 -22.86 -37.48 51.08
C ALA A 205 -22.74 -38.84 50.37
N GLU A 206 -22.27 -38.87 49.11
CA GLU A 206 -22.02 -40.12 48.38
C GLU A 206 -20.98 -41.00 49.10
N SER A 207 -19.96 -40.39 49.73
CA SER A 207 -18.94 -41.11 50.51
C SER A 207 -19.49 -41.66 51.84
N GLN A 208 -20.23 -40.86 52.61
CA GLN A 208 -20.80 -41.27 53.89
C GLN A 208 -21.82 -42.42 53.70
N VAL A 209 -22.65 -42.34 52.65
CA VAL A 209 -23.63 -43.39 52.34
C VAL A 209 -22.96 -44.69 51.85
N LYS A 210 -21.82 -44.62 51.14
CA LYS A 210 -21.00 -45.81 50.84
C LYS A 210 -20.43 -46.44 52.11
N GLU A 211 -19.87 -45.64 53.02
CA GLU A 211 -19.31 -46.13 54.28
C GLU A 211 -20.39 -46.78 55.18
N TYR A 212 -21.58 -46.17 55.25
CA TYR A 212 -22.74 -46.74 55.95
C TYR A 212 -23.16 -48.10 55.37
N LYS A 213 -23.25 -48.23 54.04
CA LYS A 213 -23.55 -49.51 53.37
C LYS A 213 -22.50 -50.57 53.67
N GLU A 214 -21.22 -50.20 53.75
CA GLU A 214 -20.17 -51.14 54.14
C GLU A 214 -20.30 -51.59 55.59
N LYS A 215 -20.57 -50.67 56.53
CA LYS A 215 -20.85 -51.01 57.94
C LYS A 215 -22.03 -51.96 58.03
N ARG A 216 -23.16 -51.63 57.38
CA ARG A 216 -24.36 -52.48 57.39
C ARG A 216 -24.16 -53.84 56.71
N LYS A 217 -23.31 -53.93 55.68
CA LYS A 217 -22.90 -55.21 55.06
C LYS A 217 -21.97 -56.05 55.94
N LYS A 218 -21.20 -55.44 56.85
CA LYS A 218 -20.40 -56.14 57.87
C LYS A 218 -21.32 -56.68 58.98
N GLU A 219 -22.17 -55.81 59.55
CA GLU A 219 -23.20 -56.20 60.53
C GLU A 219 -24.12 -57.32 60.03
N LYS A 220 -24.59 -57.25 58.78
CA LYS A 220 -25.45 -58.29 58.19
C LYS A 220 -24.74 -59.65 58.17
N LYS A 221 -23.46 -59.71 57.80
CA LYS A 221 -22.67 -60.95 57.81
C LYS A 221 -22.41 -61.46 59.24
N GLU A 222 -22.18 -60.57 60.19
CA GLU A 222 -22.02 -60.94 61.60
C GLU A 222 -23.31 -61.53 62.19
N LEU A 223 -24.47 -60.95 61.85
CA LEU A 223 -25.78 -61.50 62.20
C LEU A 223 -26.08 -62.82 61.48
N GLU A 224 -25.76 -62.94 60.19
CA GLU A 224 -25.90 -64.20 59.42
C GLU A 224 -25.04 -65.33 60.04
N ASN A 225 -23.77 -65.04 60.36
CA ASN A 225 -22.89 -65.98 61.06
C ASN A 225 -23.42 -66.36 62.45
N SER A 226 -23.93 -65.39 63.21
CA SER A 226 -24.52 -65.62 64.54
C SER A 226 -25.78 -66.50 64.46
N VAL A 227 -26.65 -66.26 63.48
CA VAL A 227 -27.83 -67.10 63.22
C VAL A 227 -27.40 -68.52 62.84
N VAL A 228 -26.41 -68.70 61.95
CA VAL A 228 -25.88 -70.04 61.61
C VAL A 228 -25.40 -70.75 62.87
N SER A 229 -24.53 -70.12 63.68
CA SER A 229 -24.02 -70.66 64.95
C SER A 229 -25.15 -71.06 65.90
N LEU A 230 -26.17 -70.20 66.06
CA LEU A 230 -27.34 -70.52 66.91
C LEU A 230 -28.18 -71.66 66.35
N THR A 231 -28.26 -71.87 65.02
CA THR A 231 -28.92 -73.07 64.45
C THR A 231 -28.07 -74.34 64.55
N GLU A 232 -26.76 -74.23 64.71
CA GLU A 232 -25.86 -75.36 64.97
C GLU A 232 -25.95 -75.76 66.45
N GLU A 233 -25.84 -74.80 67.38
CA GLU A 233 -26.09 -75.03 68.81
C GLU A 233 -27.49 -75.62 69.08
N ASN A 234 -28.53 -75.14 68.38
CA ASN A 234 -29.88 -75.73 68.50
C ASN A 234 -29.95 -77.17 67.93
N ARG A 235 -29.18 -77.52 66.90
CA ARG A 235 -29.07 -78.92 66.42
C ARG A 235 -28.37 -79.79 67.46
N ASP A 236 -27.29 -79.30 68.05
CA ASP A 236 -26.52 -80.04 69.07
C ASP A 236 -27.35 -80.24 70.34
N ILE A 237 -28.06 -79.21 70.82
CA ILE A 237 -29.03 -79.32 71.92
C ILE A 237 -30.15 -80.31 71.56
N ASN A 238 -30.68 -80.29 70.34
CA ASN A 238 -31.67 -81.27 69.89
C ASN A 238 -31.09 -82.71 69.89
N SER A 239 -29.82 -82.88 69.51
CA SER A 239 -29.13 -84.18 69.54
C SER A 239 -28.94 -84.68 70.98
N LEU A 240 -28.52 -83.82 71.90
CA LEU A 240 -28.35 -84.12 73.32
C LEU A 240 -29.69 -84.46 73.99
N LEU A 241 -30.76 -83.75 73.65
CA LEU A 241 -32.13 -84.07 74.10
C LEU A 241 -32.59 -85.43 73.59
N ARG A 242 -32.29 -85.81 72.34
CA ARG A 242 -32.59 -87.16 71.81
C ARG A 242 -31.79 -88.23 72.54
N ILE A 243 -30.50 -88.01 72.81
CA ILE A 243 -29.65 -88.94 73.57
C ILE A 243 -30.21 -89.10 74.99
N ALA A 244 -30.50 -88.01 75.69
CA ALA A 244 -31.05 -88.02 77.04
C ALA A 244 -32.44 -88.68 77.11
N LEU A 245 -33.29 -88.53 76.08
CA LEU A 245 -34.56 -89.25 75.98
C LEU A 245 -34.36 -90.77 75.78
N VAL A 246 -33.41 -91.18 74.94
CA VAL A 246 -33.08 -92.60 74.73
C VAL A 246 -32.47 -93.22 75.99
N GLU A 247 -31.62 -92.49 76.72
CA GLU A 247 -31.11 -92.91 78.02
C GLU A 247 -32.22 -92.98 79.08
N LYS A 248 -33.10 -91.98 79.16
CA LYS A 248 -34.29 -92.00 80.02
C LYS A 248 -35.13 -93.24 79.76
N GLU A 249 -35.45 -93.54 78.50
CA GLU A 249 -36.19 -94.75 78.15
C GLU A 249 -35.43 -96.03 78.52
N ALA A 250 -34.10 -96.07 78.35
CA ALA A 250 -33.29 -97.22 78.75
C ALA A 250 -33.28 -97.43 80.27
N VAL A 251 -33.32 -96.34 81.06
CA VAL A 251 -33.49 -96.39 82.52
C VAL A 251 -34.92 -96.78 82.91
N GLU A 252 -35.94 -96.24 82.26
CA GLU A 252 -37.34 -96.63 82.48
C GLU A 252 -37.58 -98.11 82.14
N ARG A 253 -37.00 -98.62 81.05
CA ARG A 253 -37.04 -100.05 80.69
C ARG A 253 -36.32 -100.92 81.74
N LYS A 254 -35.21 -100.46 82.33
CA LYS A 254 -34.55 -101.14 83.46
C LYS A 254 -35.38 -101.10 84.76
N LEU A 255 -36.12 -100.02 85.01
CA LEU A 255 -36.97 -99.87 86.20
C LEU A 255 -38.31 -100.63 86.08
N LYS A 256 -38.85 -100.81 84.86
CA LYS A 256 -40.12 -101.50 84.61
C LYS A 256 -40.09 -103.00 84.96
N GLY A 257 -38.91 -103.58 85.17
CA GLY A 257 -38.71 -105.00 85.46
C GLY A 257 -38.62 -105.40 86.94
N ASN A 258 -38.54 -104.48 87.91
CA ASN A 258 -38.33 -104.86 89.32
C ASN A 258 -38.87 -103.86 90.36
N SER A 259 -39.76 -104.35 91.24
CA SER A 259 -40.26 -103.71 92.49
C SER A 259 -40.99 -102.36 92.36
N GLU A 260 -42.31 -102.38 92.42
CA GLU A 260 -43.16 -101.17 92.41
C GLU A 260 -42.85 -100.19 93.57
N HIS A 261 -42.37 -100.68 94.71
CA HIS A 261 -42.03 -99.84 95.86
C HIS A 261 -40.94 -98.79 95.57
N LYS A 262 -40.08 -99.00 94.56
CA LYS A 262 -39.09 -97.98 94.14
C LYS A 262 -39.70 -96.85 93.30
N ARG A 263 -40.81 -97.11 92.59
CA ARG A 263 -41.53 -96.12 91.77
C ARG A 263 -42.14 -95.02 92.64
N VAL A 264 -42.72 -95.38 93.79
CA VAL A 264 -43.31 -94.42 94.74
C VAL A 264 -42.25 -93.50 95.36
N ALA A 265 -41.10 -94.06 95.75
CA ALA A 265 -40.00 -93.29 96.34
C ALA A 265 -39.39 -92.27 95.36
N LEU A 266 -39.22 -92.65 94.08
CA LEU A 266 -38.72 -91.73 93.05
C LEU A 266 -39.72 -90.62 92.70
N LEU A 267 -41.03 -90.90 92.70
CA LEU A 267 -42.07 -89.89 92.51
C LEU A 267 -42.02 -88.82 93.61
N GLN A 268 -41.91 -89.21 94.89
CA GLN A 268 -41.80 -88.27 96.01
C GLN A 268 -40.51 -87.42 96.00
N ILE A 269 -39.44 -87.91 95.39
CA ILE A 269 -38.20 -87.14 95.18
C ILE A 269 -38.38 -86.12 94.05
N ALA A 270 -39.02 -86.51 92.94
CA ALA A 270 -39.35 -85.60 91.84
C ALA A 270 -40.33 -84.50 92.29
N GLU A 271 -41.35 -84.85 93.06
CA GLU A 271 -42.38 -83.96 93.62
C GLU A 271 -41.76 -82.88 94.53
N ARG A 272 -40.72 -83.23 95.32
CA ARG A 272 -39.95 -82.26 96.12
C ARG A 272 -38.90 -81.48 95.32
N GLY A 273 -38.38 -82.05 94.23
CA GLY A 273 -37.48 -81.34 93.32
C GLY A 273 -38.19 -80.21 92.57
N LEU A 274 -39.40 -80.48 92.07
CA LEU A 274 -40.19 -79.56 91.26
C LEU A 274 -40.69 -78.33 92.04
N GLN A 275 -40.82 -78.43 93.37
CA GLN A 275 -41.12 -77.28 94.24
C GLN A 275 -39.92 -76.36 94.53
N ARG A 276 -38.69 -76.76 94.18
CA ARG A 276 -37.47 -75.97 94.44
C ARG A 276 -36.87 -75.29 93.21
N VAL A 277 -37.33 -75.63 92.01
CA VAL A 277 -37.02 -74.93 90.76
C VAL A 277 -38.32 -74.31 90.26
N GLY A 278 -38.44 -72.99 90.36
CA GLY A 278 -39.72 -72.29 90.23
C GLY A 278 -40.34 -72.31 88.84
N PHE A 279 -41.01 -73.40 88.48
CA PHE A 279 -41.88 -73.47 87.30
C PHE A 279 -43.14 -72.65 87.54
N GLY A 280 -43.06 -71.35 87.19
CA GLY A 280 -44.19 -70.43 87.19
C GLY A 280 -45.23 -70.85 86.16
N PHE A 281 -46.21 -71.64 86.58
CA PHE A 281 -47.26 -72.19 85.73
C PHE A 281 -48.31 -71.11 85.39
N MET A 282 -47.96 -70.16 84.51
CA MET A 282 -48.86 -69.13 83.97
C MET A 282 -49.84 -69.71 82.95
N MET A 283 -50.59 -70.73 83.35
CA MET A 283 -51.81 -71.18 82.67
C MET A 283 -52.95 -70.25 83.07
N GLY A 284 -53.00 -69.06 82.45
CA GLY A 284 -54.14 -68.16 82.59
C GLY A 284 -55.41 -68.85 82.10
N SER A 285 -56.46 -68.90 82.95
CA SER A 285 -57.69 -69.61 82.63
C SER A 285 -58.38 -69.03 81.40
N GLY A 286 -58.75 -69.89 80.44
CA GLY A 286 -59.70 -69.53 79.40
C GLY A 286 -61.15 -69.59 79.91
N SER A 287 -62.06 -68.98 79.16
CA SER A 287 -63.51 -69.19 79.25
C SER A 287 -64.13 -68.83 77.90
N ASN A 288 -64.90 -69.77 77.34
CA ASN A 288 -65.52 -69.81 76.00
C ASN A 288 -64.52 -69.68 74.83
N GLU A 289 -64.42 -70.60 73.87
CA GLU A 289 -65.40 -71.52 73.23
C GLU A 289 -66.46 -70.85 72.36
N GLN A 290 -66.09 -70.62 71.09
CA GLN A 290 -66.83 -70.99 69.89
C GLN A 290 -65.80 -71.01 68.74
N GLN A 291 -65.26 -72.13 68.21
CA GLN A 291 -65.75 -73.47 67.84
C GLN A 291 -66.14 -73.56 66.34
N MET A 292 -65.29 -74.26 65.57
CA MET A 292 -65.59 -74.92 64.27
C MET A 292 -65.94 -74.00 63.06
N ASP A 293 -65.68 -74.35 61.80
CA ASP A 293 -64.88 -75.48 61.28
C ASP A 293 -64.22 -75.25 59.89
N SER A 294 -63.57 -76.31 59.40
CA SER A 294 -62.90 -76.47 58.11
C SER A 294 -63.62 -76.01 56.83
N SER A 295 -62.84 -75.36 55.95
CA SER A 295 -62.48 -75.81 54.58
C SER A 295 -63.48 -76.57 53.67
N TRP A 296 -63.46 -76.15 52.39
CA TRP A 296 -63.61 -76.96 51.16
C TRP A 296 -65.00 -77.46 50.69
N ALA A 297 -65.49 -76.77 49.65
CA ALA A 297 -66.33 -77.23 48.54
C ALA A 297 -67.76 -77.80 48.76
N ASN A 298 -68.69 -77.22 47.98
CA ASN A 298 -69.73 -77.87 47.17
C ASN A 298 -70.51 -79.07 47.75
N THR A 299 -71.82 -78.90 47.94
CA THR A 299 -72.87 -79.45 47.04
C THR A 299 -74.19 -78.74 47.31
N ALA A 300 -75.09 -78.66 46.32
CA ALA A 300 -76.37 -77.97 46.43
C ALA A 300 -77.53 -78.91 46.77
N GLU A 301 -78.34 -78.57 47.78
CA GLU A 301 -79.73 -79.03 47.86
C GLU A 301 -80.59 -78.03 48.69
N ASN A 302 -81.47 -77.29 48.01
CA ASN A 302 -82.42 -76.35 48.65
C ASN A 302 -83.86 -76.69 48.24
N LYS A 303 -84.63 -77.23 49.19
CA LYS A 303 -86.10 -77.38 49.25
C LYS A 303 -86.48 -77.39 50.73
N SER A 304 -87.58 -76.83 51.21
CA SER A 304 -88.64 -75.99 50.63
C SER A 304 -88.88 -74.79 51.60
N ASP A 305 -89.79 -73.82 51.43
CA ASP A 305 -91.23 -73.96 51.16
C ASP A 305 -91.87 -72.69 50.56
N SER A 306 -92.72 -72.89 49.56
CA SER A 306 -94.11 -72.40 49.54
C SER A 306 -94.40 -70.93 49.91
N GLY A 307 -93.69 -69.95 49.32
CA GLY A 307 -94.11 -68.55 49.24
C GLY A 307 -94.42 -68.14 47.79
N GLU A 308 -95.69 -67.96 47.44
CA GLU A 308 -96.10 -67.99 46.03
C GLU A 308 -95.97 -66.64 45.29
N SER A 309 -94.98 -66.57 44.38
CA SER A 309 -95.01 -65.82 43.10
C SER A 309 -94.83 -64.29 43.04
N GLU A 310 -94.74 -63.53 44.13
CA GLU A 310 -94.51 -62.06 44.04
C GLU A 310 -93.08 -61.57 44.43
N GLU A 311 -92.42 -62.17 45.43
CA GLU A 311 -91.19 -61.59 46.00
C GLU A 311 -89.91 -61.85 45.17
N GLU A 312 -89.84 -62.99 44.47
CA GLU A 312 -88.76 -63.28 43.52
C GLU A 312 -88.77 -62.28 42.34
N ALA A 313 -89.97 -61.88 41.89
CA ALA A 313 -90.13 -60.90 40.81
C ALA A 313 -89.60 -59.52 41.23
N ALA A 314 -89.80 -59.11 42.48
CA ALA A 314 -89.23 -57.87 43.02
C ALA A 314 -87.70 -57.92 43.12
N SER A 315 -87.13 -59.08 43.50
CA SER A 315 -85.68 -59.28 43.58
C SER A 315 -85.00 -59.32 42.20
N LEU A 316 -85.65 -59.95 41.21
CA LEU A 316 -85.24 -59.91 39.81
C LEU A 316 -85.37 -58.50 39.22
N ALA A 317 -86.45 -57.78 39.52
CA ALA A 317 -86.62 -56.39 39.09
C ALA A 317 -85.53 -55.47 39.67
N SER A 318 -85.18 -55.62 40.96
CA SER A 318 -84.12 -54.85 41.62
C SER A 318 -82.72 -55.13 41.04
N THR A 319 -82.40 -56.40 40.77
CA THR A 319 -81.11 -56.77 40.15
C THR A 319 -81.03 -56.31 38.69
N VAL A 320 -82.10 -56.44 37.91
CA VAL A 320 -82.20 -55.88 36.55
C VAL A 320 -82.11 -54.35 36.57
N GLU A 321 -82.77 -53.66 37.49
CA GLU A 321 -82.70 -52.20 37.60
C GLU A 321 -81.27 -51.72 37.93
N LYS A 322 -80.56 -52.44 38.81
CA LYS A 322 -79.15 -52.18 39.12
C LYS A 322 -78.24 -52.40 37.91
N ILE A 323 -78.45 -53.48 37.15
CA ILE A 323 -77.73 -53.73 35.88
C ILE A 323 -78.02 -52.62 34.87
N MET A 324 -79.29 -52.22 34.70
CA MET A 324 -79.67 -51.13 33.79
C MET A 324 -79.10 -49.78 34.23
N LYS A 325 -78.98 -49.50 35.54
CA LYS A 325 -78.31 -48.29 36.06
C LYS A 325 -76.82 -48.32 35.76
N ASN A 326 -76.13 -49.44 35.99
CA ASN A 326 -74.72 -49.62 35.65
C ASN A 326 -74.45 -49.46 34.14
N LEU A 327 -75.21 -50.16 33.30
CA LEU A 327 -75.07 -50.06 31.83
C LEU A 327 -75.35 -48.64 31.31
N ARG A 328 -76.29 -47.90 31.92
CA ARG A 328 -76.52 -46.48 31.58
C ARG A 328 -75.31 -45.62 31.94
N LEU A 329 -74.71 -45.82 33.12
CA LEU A 329 -73.51 -45.10 33.54
C LEU A 329 -72.33 -45.41 32.61
N GLU A 330 -72.09 -46.69 32.30
CA GLU A 330 -71.07 -47.15 31.37
C GLU A 330 -71.26 -46.55 29.97
N ILE A 331 -72.48 -46.55 29.42
CA ILE A 331 -72.81 -45.88 28.14
C ILE A 331 -72.52 -44.37 28.20
N THR A 332 -72.76 -43.69 29.33
CA THR A 332 -72.39 -42.26 29.46
C THR A 332 -70.89 -42.04 29.61
N GLN A 333 -70.15 -42.97 30.21
CA GLN A 333 -68.70 -42.92 30.32
C GLN A 333 -68.01 -43.17 28.97
N LEU A 334 -68.42 -44.22 28.26
CA LEU A 334 -67.91 -44.54 26.92
C LEU A 334 -68.21 -43.44 25.89
N ARG A 335 -69.36 -42.75 26.01
CA ARG A 335 -69.66 -41.55 25.21
C ARG A 335 -68.74 -40.38 25.55
N ARG A 336 -68.39 -40.18 26.82
CA ARG A 336 -67.46 -39.12 27.23
C ARG A 336 -66.05 -39.39 26.70
N SER A 337 -65.53 -40.61 26.87
CA SER A 337 -64.19 -40.97 26.36
C SER A 337 -64.11 -40.98 24.83
N LEU A 338 -65.22 -41.28 24.13
CA LEU A 338 -65.28 -41.13 22.67
C LEU A 338 -65.20 -39.66 22.24
N GLU A 339 -65.88 -38.75 22.95
CA GLU A 339 -65.85 -37.32 22.62
C GLU A 339 -64.51 -36.66 23.01
N GLU A 340 -63.92 -37.09 24.12
CA GLU A 340 -62.57 -36.74 24.55
C GLU A 340 -61.54 -37.17 23.50
N SER A 341 -61.58 -38.43 23.05
CA SER A 341 -60.73 -38.96 21.97
C SER A 341 -60.91 -38.23 20.63
N ARG A 342 -62.14 -37.77 20.31
CA ARG A 342 -62.39 -36.91 19.14
C ARG A 342 -61.73 -35.55 19.31
N SER A 343 -61.90 -34.89 20.45
CA SER A 343 -61.30 -33.59 20.73
C SER A 343 -59.76 -33.63 20.69
N ASP A 344 -59.15 -34.73 21.13
CA ASP A 344 -57.72 -34.96 20.97
C ASP A 344 -57.31 -35.22 19.51
N THR A 345 -58.14 -35.92 18.74
CA THR A 345 -57.91 -36.13 17.30
C THR A 345 -57.97 -34.81 16.53
N GLU A 346 -58.97 -33.96 16.81
CA GLU A 346 -59.10 -32.61 16.24
C GLU A 346 -57.93 -31.71 16.67
N ARG A 347 -57.51 -31.78 17.94
CA ARG A 347 -56.33 -31.07 18.46
C ARG A 347 -55.05 -31.47 17.72
N LEU A 348 -54.82 -32.78 17.55
CA LEU A 348 -53.67 -33.31 16.80
C LEU A 348 -53.73 -32.92 15.33
N GLN A 349 -54.90 -33.01 14.68
CA GLN A 349 -55.07 -32.52 13.31
C GLN A 349 -54.72 -31.03 13.20
N SER A 350 -55.20 -30.19 14.12
CA SER A 350 -54.90 -28.75 14.12
C SER A 350 -53.41 -28.44 14.32
N LEU A 351 -52.66 -29.33 14.96
CA LEU A 351 -51.21 -29.23 15.16
C LEU A 351 -50.46 -29.67 13.89
N VAL A 352 -50.88 -30.77 13.25
CA VAL A 352 -50.34 -31.22 11.96
C VAL A 352 -50.62 -30.20 10.86
N GLU A 353 -51.80 -29.57 10.84
CA GLU A 353 -52.14 -28.49 9.90
C GLU A 353 -51.35 -27.19 10.12
N LYS A 354 -50.85 -26.93 11.33
CA LYS A 354 -49.92 -25.83 11.60
C LYS A 354 -48.52 -26.19 11.11
N GLN A 355 -47.98 -27.34 11.56
CA GLN A 355 -46.69 -27.85 11.10
C GLN A 355 -46.60 -27.95 9.58
N GLY A 356 -47.67 -28.36 8.90
CA GLY A 356 -47.73 -28.40 7.43
C GLY A 356 -47.65 -27.03 6.75
N LYS A 357 -48.17 -25.96 7.38
CA LYS A 357 -48.04 -24.58 6.91
C LYS A 357 -46.63 -24.06 7.21
N ASP A 358 -46.16 -24.24 8.45
CA ASP A 358 -44.83 -23.83 8.87
C ASP A 358 -43.74 -24.48 7.98
N LEU A 359 -43.89 -25.76 7.63
CA LEU A 359 -43.00 -26.45 6.69
C LEU A 359 -43.11 -25.93 5.25
N ALA A 360 -44.30 -25.55 4.78
CA ALA A 360 -44.49 -24.98 3.45
C ALA A 360 -43.85 -23.58 3.34
N ASP A 361 -44.03 -22.73 4.35
CA ASP A 361 -43.48 -21.39 4.41
C ASP A 361 -41.95 -21.43 4.54
N ASN A 362 -41.40 -22.30 5.39
CA ASN A 362 -39.96 -22.57 5.45
C ASN A 362 -39.41 -23.10 4.11
N THR A 363 -40.14 -23.97 3.41
CA THR A 363 -39.76 -24.47 2.08
C THR A 363 -39.72 -23.36 1.02
N MET A 364 -40.57 -22.33 1.15
CA MET A 364 -40.50 -21.14 0.28
C MET A 364 -39.33 -20.22 0.66
N TYR A 365 -39.10 -20.00 1.94
CA TYR A 365 -37.98 -19.20 2.43
C TYR A 365 -36.61 -19.77 2.02
N VAL A 366 -36.42 -21.09 2.10
CA VAL A 366 -35.21 -21.77 1.60
C VAL A 366 -34.99 -21.50 0.11
N LYS A 367 -36.04 -21.57 -0.72
CA LYS A 367 -35.94 -21.28 -2.17
C LYS A 367 -35.63 -19.81 -2.47
N GLU A 368 -36.06 -18.88 -1.61
CA GLU A 368 -35.63 -17.48 -1.72
C GLU A 368 -34.14 -17.33 -1.39
N LEU A 369 -33.63 -18.04 -0.38
CA LEU A 369 -32.20 -18.04 -0.04
C LEU A 369 -31.37 -18.67 -1.18
N GLU A 370 -31.75 -19.84 -1.70
CA GLU A 370 -31.16 -20.46 -2.91
C GLU A 370 -31.23 -19.54 -4.15
N GLY A 371 -32.23 -18.66 -4.22
CA GLY A 371 -32.35 -17.61 -5.24
C GLY A 371 -31.32 -16.49 -5.04
N ARG A 372 -31.23 -15.95 -3.82
CA ARG A 372 -30.27 -14.91 -3.43
C ARG A 372 -28.82 -15.39 -3.58
N GLU A 373 -28.53 -16.61 -3.14
CA GLU A 373 -27.22 -17.25 -3.25
C GLU A 373 -26.76 -17.34 -4.71
N ARG A 374 -27.61 -17.82 -5.62
CA ARG A 374 -27.26 -17.91 -7.05
C ARG A 374 -27.02 -16.55 -7.71
N VAL A 375 -27.80 -15.53 -7.34
CA VAL A 375 -27.56 -14.15 -7.82
C VAL A 375 -26.25 -13.59 -7.26
N LEU A 376 -25.97 -13.79 -5.97
CA LEU A 376 -24.70 -13.37 -5.36
C LEU A 376 -23.50 -14.10 -5.98
N ALA A 377 -23.61 -15.40 -6.27
CA ALA A 377 -22.57 -16.17 -6.95
C ALA A 377 -22.31 -15.64 -8.38
N GLN A 378 -23.36 -15.35 -9.14
CA GLN A 378 -23.21 -14.74 -10.47
C GLN A 378 -22.56 -13.34 -10.40
N ASN A 379 -23.00 -12.48 -9.47
CA ASN A 379 -22.41 -11.16 -9.27
C ASN A 379 -20.93 -11.23 -8.87
N VAL A 380 -20.52 -12.25 -8.09
CA VAL A 380 -19.11 -12.48 -7.75
C VAL A 380 -18.31 -12.97 -8.96
N GLU A 381 -18.88 -13.82 -9.81
CA GLU A 381 -18.24 -14.25 -11.06
C GLU A 381 -18.06 -13.08 -12.04
N GLU A 382 -19.06 -12.20 -12.16
CA GLU A 382 -19.00 -10.96 -12.96
C GLU A 382 -17.93 -9.99 -12.45
N LEU A 383 -17.91 -9.70 -11.14
CA LEU A 383 -16.87 -8.86 -10.52
C LEU A 383 -15.46 -9.46 -10.65
N LEU A 384 -15.33 -10.79 -10.58
CA LEU A 384 -14.03 -11.46 -10.82
C LEU A 384 -13.58 -11.30 -12.28
N MET A 385 -14.50 -11.31 -13.25
CA MET A 385 -14.16 -11.01 -14.66
C MET A 385 -13.72 -9.55 -14.83
N GLU A 386 -14.45 -8.57 -14.27
CA GLU A 386 -14.05 -7.16 -14.28
C GLU A 386 -12.67 -6.92 -13.64
N ILE A 387 -12.37 -7.59 -12.52
CA ILE A 387 -11.05 -7.55 -11.88
C ILE A 387 -9.98 -8.07 -12.84
N ASN A 388 -10.15 -9.26 -13.42
CA ASN A 388 -9.18 -9.85 -14.36
C ASN A 388 -8.94 -8.96 -15.60
N GLU A 389 -9.99 -8.32 -16.13
CA GLU A 389 -9.86 -7.40 -17.26
C GLU A 389 -9.10 -6.11 -16.86
N SER A 390 -9.38 -5.56 -15.67
CA SER A 390 -8.66 -4.39 -15.15
C SER A 390 -7.18 -4.69 -14.83
N GLU A 391 -6.87 -5.90 -14.31
CA GLU A 391 -5.48 -6.35 -14.10
C GLU A 391 -4.73 -6.49 -15.43
N ALA A 392 -5.39 -7.04 -16.46
CA ALA A 392 -4.84 -7.11 -17.82
C ALA A 392 -4.63 -5.72 -18.44
N GLU A 393 -5.40 -4.69 -18.04
CA GLU A 393 -5.11 -3.30 -18.40
C GLU A 393 -3.94 -2.71 -17.63
N VAL A 394 -3.84 -2.93 -16.32
CA VAL A 394 -2.68 -2.50 -15.52
C VAL A 394 -1.38 -3.13 -16.03
N VAL A 395 -1.41 -4.37 -16.55
CA VAL A 395 -0.26 -4.98 -17.23
C VAL A 395 0.05 -4.27 -18.56
N ARG A 396 -0.94 -4.07 -19.44
CA ARG A 396 -0.75 -3.36 -20.73
C ARG A 396 -0.20 -1.94 -20.55
N TRP A 397 -0.71 -1.18 -19.57
CA TRP A 397 -0.23 0.16 -19.25
C TRP A 397 1.21 0.14 -18.69
N ARG A 398 1.56 -0.85 -17.87
CA ARG A 398 2.94 -1.03 -17.37
C ARG A 398 3.92 -1.29 -18.50
N GLU A 399 3.59 -2.22 -19.41
CA GLU A 399 4.43 -2.55 -20.57
C GLU A 399 4.64 -1.31 -21.47
N ALA A 400 3.60 -0.50 -21.68
CA ALA A 400 3.70 0.76 -22.40
C ALA A 400 4.66 1.75 -21.72
N CYS A 401 4.51 1.98 -20.41
CA CYS A 401 5.40 2.85 -19.63
C CYS A 401 6.86 2.35 -19.62
N GLU A 402 7.09 1.04 -19.56
CA GLU A 402 8.45 0.45 -19.63
C GLU A 402 9.08 0.70 -21.01
N LEU A 403 8.32 0.57 -22.10
CA LEU A 403 8.78 0.89 -23.46
C LEU A 403 9.07 2.39 -23.64
N GLU A 404 8.25 3.28 -23.09
CA GLU A 404 8.50 4.72 -23.09
C GLU A 404 9.77 5.08 -22.31
N VAL A 405 10.02 4.43 -21.17
CA VAL A 405 11.25 4.61 -20.37
C VAL A 405 12.49 4.13 -21.13
N GLU A 406 12.45 2.99 -21.83
CA GLU A 406 13.57 2.54 -22.65
C GLU A 406 13.80 3.42 -23.88
N ALA A 407 12.73 3.93 -24.51
CA ALA A 407 12.84 4.92 -25.58
C ALA A 407 13.47 6.24 -25.07
N GLY A 408 13.07 6.70 -23.89
CA GLY A 408 13.65 7.88 -23.22
C GLY A 408 15.13 7.70 -22.87
N LYS A 409 15.52 6.54 -22.32
CA LYS A 409 16.93 6.17 -22.08
C LYS A 409 17.76 6.19 -23.38
N LYS A 410 17.21 5.65 -24.48
CA LYS A 410 17.87 5.66 -25.78
C LYS A 410 18.12 7.09 -26.29
N GLU A 411 17.09 7.95 -26.24
CA GLU A 411 17.18 9.34 -26.68
C GLU A 411 18.18 10.15 -25.82
N ILE A 412 18.18 9.97 -24.50
CA ILE A 412 19.20 10.56 -23.60
C ILE A 412 20.60 10.10 -24.01
N GLY A 413 20.78 8.78 -24.21
CA GLY A 413 22.05 8.21 -24.65
C GLY A 413 22.44 8.59 -26.09
N GLU A 414 21.58 9.20 -26.90
CA GLU A 414 21.95 9.83 -28.18
C GLU A 414 22.29 11.31 -28.01
N ARG A 415 21.59 12.03 -27.12
CA ARG A 415 21.91 13.42 -26.75
C ARG A 415 23.25 13.56 -26.02
N ASP A 416 23.61 12.61 -25.15
CA ASP A 416 24.92 12.60 -24.48
C ASP A 416 26.08 12.50 -25.50
N LYS A 417 25.92 11.71 -26.57
CA LYS A 417 26.91 11.61 -27.65
C LYS A 417 27.05 12.95 -28.40
N LEU A 418 25.94 13.63 -28.67
CA LEU A 418 25.95 14.96 -29.30
C LEU A 418 26.60 16.01 -28.38
N ILE A 419 26.31 15.95 -27.08
CA ILE A 419 26.93 16.80 -26.07
C ILE A 419 28.45 16.58 -26.02
N ASP A 420 28.94 15.34 -26.09
CA ASP A 420 30.37 15.04 -26.10
C ASP A 420 31.08 15.45 -27.41
N ILE A 421 30.41 15.33 -28.56
CA ILE A 421 30.90 15.89 -29.83
C ILE A 421 31.02 17.42 -29.73
N LEU A 422 29.98 18.10 -29.24
CA LEU A 422 29.96 19.56 -29.09
C LEU A 422 31.00 20.06 -28.06
N LYS A 423 31.24 19.33 -26.95
CA LYS A 423 32.37 19.60 -26.05
C LYS A 423 33.71 19.50 -26.78
N GLN A 424 33.89 18.46 -27.61
CA GLN A 424 35.14 18.27 -28.36
C GLN A 424 35.34 19.38 -29.41
N GLU A 425 34.28 19.88 -30.03
CA GLU A 425 34.35 21.01 -30.97
C GLU A 425 34.58 22.35 -30.26
N LEU A 426 33.97 22.56 -29.09
CA LEU A 426 34.23 23.72 -28.24
C LEU A 426 35.71 23.78 -27.82
N GLU A 427 36.29 22.68 -27.34
CA GLU A 427 37.71 22.66 -26.97
C GLU A 427 38.65 22.81 -28.18
N LYS A 428 38.28 22.30 -29.39
CA LYS A 428 39.02 22.60 -30.64
C LYS A 428 39.00 24.09 -30.98
N THR A 429 37.83 24.74 -30.94
CA THR A 429 37.70 26.17 -31.27
C THR A 429 38.39 27.06 -30.24
N LYS A 430 38.31 26.71 -28.96
CA LYS A 430 39.04 27.35 -27.86
C LYS A 430 40.56 27.24 -28.02
N ALA A 431 41.11 26.06 -28.31
CA ALA A 431 42.54 25.89 -28.59
C ALA A 431 42.98 26.70 -29.84
N ALA A 432 42.15 26.75 -30.88
CA ALA A 432 42.41 27.59 -32.06
C ALA A 432 42.38 29.09 -31.73
N LEU A 433 41.47 29.53 -30.86
CA LEU A 433 41.39 30.89 -30.36
C LEU A 433 42.62 31.26 -29.52
N GLU A 434 43.05 30.40 -28.60
CA GLU A 434 44.28 30.58 -27.80
C GLU A 434 45.52 30.72 -28.70
N ILE A 435 45.65 29.88 -29.72
CA ILE A 435 46.72 29.99 -30.74
C ILE A 435 46.62 31.30 -31.53
N SER A 436 45.41 31.77 -31.85
CA SER A 436 45.21 33.04 -32.56
C SER A 436 45.55 34.25 -31.68
N ASN A 437 45.25 34.19 -30.38
CA ASN A 437 45.55 35.22 -29.40
C ASN A 437 47.07 35.29 -29.14
N GLY A 438 47.75 34.15 -29.02
CA GLY A 438 49.22 34.11 -28.96
C GLY A 438 49.87 34.73 -30.21
N LYS A 439 49.31 34.51 -31.40
CA LYS A 439 49.76 35.16 -32.65
C LYS A 439 49.45 36.67 -32.70
N LEU A 440 48.42 37.13 -31.98
CA LEU A 440 48.08 38.55 -31.84
C LEU A 440 49.10 39.23 -30.92
N ASN A 441 49.33 38.68 -29.72
CA ASN A 441 50.32 39.18 -28.76
C ASN A 441 51.73 39.29 -29.40
N LEU A 442 52.17 38.26 -30.14
CA LEU A 442 53.46 38.29 -30.87
C LEU A 442 53.53 39.39 -31.96
N LYS A 443 52.39 39.80 -32.54
CA LYS A 443 52.33 40.94 -33.46
C LYS A 443 52.37 42.27 -32.72
N GLU A 444 51.75 42.37 -31.55
CA GLU A 444 51.81 43.57 -30.71
C GLU A 444 53.23 43.78 -30.16
N GLU A 445 53.90 42.73 -29.68
CA GLU A 445 55.31 42.74 -29.30
C GLU A 445 56.22 43.16 -30.46
N LEU A 446 56.00 42.59 -31.66
CA LEU A 446 56.76 42.96 -32.86
C LEU A 446 56.50 44.41 -33.30
N ALA A 447 55.26 44.90 -33.19
CA ALA A 447 54.93 46.29 -33.47
C ALA A 447 55.57 47.25 -32.45
N ALA A 448 55.54 46.90 -31.15
CA ALA A 448 56.21 47.65 -30.10
C ALA A 448 57.75 47.69 -30.31
N ALA A 449 58.35 46.55 -30.67
CA ALA A 449 59.78 46.46 -31.01
C ALA A 449 60.12 47.28 -32.27
N ALA A 450 59.26 47.26 -33.31
CA ALA A 450 59.44 48.07 -34.51
C ALA A 450 59.34 49.58 -34.22
N MET A 451 58.36 50.01 -33.42
CA MET A 451 58.23 51.41 -32.98
C MET A 451 59.43 51.84 -32.12
N ALA A 452 59.92 50.98 -31.22
CA ALA A 452 61.12 51.24 -30.42
C ALA A 452 62.38 51.36 -31.30
N ALA A 453 62.53 50.50 -32.31
CA ALA A 453 63.63 50.54 -33.27
C ALA A 453 63.57 51.78 -34.18
N GLN A 454 62.38 52.16 -34.66
CA GLN A 454 62.16 53.41 -35.40
C GLN A 454 62.56 54.62 -34.53
N ALA A 455 62.05 54.71 -33.30
CA ALA A 455 62.38 55.79 -32.39
C ALA A 455 63.88 55.81 -31.99
N ALA A 456 64.59 54.68 -32.07
CA ALA A 456 66.05 54.65 -31.91
C ALA A 456 66.77 55.16 -33.17
N ALA A 457 66.30 54.78 -34.36
CA ALA A 457 66.84 55.26 -35.65
C ALA A 457 66.62 56.77 -35.84
N GLU A 458 65.45 57.30 -35.49
CA GLU A 458 65.13 58.73 -35.52
C GLU A 458 66.04 59.55 -34.59
N ARG A 459 66.27 59.08 -33.36
CA ARG A 459 67.25 59.71 -32.44
C ARG A 459 68.67 59.66 -33.01
N SER A 460 69.05 58.56 -33.68
CA SER A 460 70.35 58.45 -34.35
C SER A 460 70.50 59.44 -35.51
N LEU A 461 69.43 59.64 -36.31
CA LEU A 461 69.39 60.62 -37.37
C LEU A 461 69.47 62.06 -36.83
N GLN A 462 68.70 62.39 -35.79
CA GLN A 462 68.79 63.69 -35.10
C GLN A 462 70.20 63.97 -34.54
N LEU A 463 70.90 62.95 -34.05
CA LEU A 463 72.31 63.04 -33.63
C LEU A 463 73.28 63.17 -34.82
N ALA A 464 72.95 62.66 -36.00
CA ALA A 464 73.72 62.87 -37.22
C ALA A 464 73.50 64.30 -37.77
N ASP A 465 72.26 64.76 -37.85
CA ASP A 465 71.91 66.09 -38.36
C ASP A 465 72.48 67.22 -37.49
N SER A 466 72.40 67.08 -36.16
CA SER A 466 73.02 68.03 -35.23
C SER A 466 74.55 68.05 -35.33
N ARG A 467 75.20 66.90 -35.58
CA ARG A 467 76.64 66.85 -35.91
C ARG A 467 76.95 67.51 -37.25
N VAL A 468 76.13 67.27 -38.29
CA VAL A 468 76.28 67.90 -39.61
C VAL A 468 76.08 69.41 -39.54
N ALA A 469 75.13 69.90 -38.75
CA ALA A 469 74.95 71.34 -38.50
C ALA A 469 76.17 71.96 -37.80
N GLY A 470 76.72 71.28 -36.77
CA GLY A 470 77.96 71.70 -36.10
C GLY A 470 79.21 71.65 -37.00
N LEU A 471 79.25 70.74 -37.98
CA LEU A 471 80.31 70.69 -38.99
C LEU A 471 80.13 71.79 -40.06
N ARG A 472 78.89 72.09 -40.46
CA ARG A 472 78.58 73.19 -41.41
C ARG A 472 79.02 74.54 -40.85
N THR A 473 78.61 74.89 -39.63
CA THR A 473 79.05 76.15 -39.00
C THR A 473 80.56 76.21 -38.79
N ARG A 474 81.22 75.06 -38.56
CA ARG A 474 82.69 75.00 -38.50
C ARG A 474 83.35 75.17 -39.87
N ILE A 475 82.76 74.67 -40.95
CA ILE A 475 83.22 74.89 -42.33
C ILE A 475 83.00 76.36 -42.71
N GLU A 476 81.83 76.92 -42.44
CA GLU A 476 81.50 78.34 -42.68
C GLU A 476 82.48 79.28 -41.96
N GLU A 477 82.83 79.00 -40.70
CA GLU A 477 83.86 79.73 -39.96
C GLU A 477 85.27 79.57 -40.56
N LEU A 478 85.63 78.38 -41.04
CA LEU A 478 86.92 78.15 -41.71
C LEU A 478 86.96 78.82 -43.10
N THR A 479 85.86 78.85 -43.83
CA THR A 479 85.71 79.60 -45.08
C THR A 479 85.81 81.10 -44.82
N ARG A 480 85.13 81.63 -43.80
CA ARG A 480 85.29 83.04 -43.37
C ARG A 480 86.73 83.37 -42.99
N GLN A 481 87.41 82.49 -42.26
CA GLN A 481 88.84 82.66 -41.96
C GLN A 481 89.72 82.60 -43.22
N SER A 482 89.37 81.77 -44.20
CA SER A 482 90.06 81.68 -45.50
C SER A 482 89.82 82.92 -46.36
N GLU A 483 88.59 83.43 -46.41
CA GLU A 483 88.24 84.68 -47.11
C GLU A 483 88.91 85.88 -46.44
N GLU A 484 88.98 85.93 -45.11
CA GLU A 484 89.76 86.96 -44.42
C GLU A 484 91.27 86.83 -44.68
N ALA A 485 91.80 85.61 -44.77
CA ALA A 485 93.20 85.37 -45.13
C ALA A 485 93.48 85.83 -46.58
N GLU A 486 92.63 85.45 -47.53
CA GLU A 486 92.75 85.87 -48.93
C GLU A 486 92.57 87.40 -49.07
N ASN A 487 91.66 88.03 -48.32
CA ASN A 487 91.51 89.49 -48.33
C ASN A 487 92.73 90.19 -47.69
N ARG A 488 93.33 89.61 -46.64
CA ARG A 488 94.62 90.05 -46.07
C ARG A 488 95.79 89.86 -47.05
N GLU A 489 95.72 88.89 -47.96
CA GLU A 489 96.72 88.61 -49.00
C GLU A 489 96.55 89.53 -50.22
N ARG A 490 95.33 89.68 -50.73
CA ARG A 490 94.94 90.67 -51.76
C ARG A 490 95.30 92.10 -51.35
N SER A 491 95.19 92.43 -50.06
CA SER A 491 95.61 93.73 -49.51
C SER A 491 97.13 93.92 -49.35
N ARG A 492 97.95 92.88 -49.58
CA ARG A 492 99.43 92.92 -49.38
C ARG A 492 100.26 92.86 -50.66
N TYR A 493 99.69 92.49 -51.81
CA TYR A 493 100.49 92.23 -53.02
C TYR A 493 100.23 93.20 -54.19
N LYS A 494 100.85 94.39 -54.08
CA LYS A 494 101.45 95.02 -55.27
C LYS A 494 102.83 94.39 -55.50
N VAL A 495 102.94 93.61 -56.58
CA VAL A 495 104.20 93.15 -57.23
C VAL A 495 105.11 92.24 -56.39
N ARG A 496 105.07 90.93 -56.69
CA ARG A 496 106.20 90.19 -57.31
C ARG A 496 105.74 88.80 -57.78
N HIS A 497 106.42 88.26 -58.79
CA HIS A 497 106.25 86.86 -59.18
C HIS A 497 106.74 85.92 -58.08
N MET A 498 105.97 84.89 -57.78
CA MET A 498 106.55 83.57 -57.50
C MET A 498 105.59 82.47 -57.92
N CYS A 499 106.16 81.35 -58.37
CA CYS A 499 105.42 80.19 -58.85
C CYS A 499 105.01 79.26 -57.71
N TRP A 500 103.97 78.44 -57.94
CA TRP A 500 103.90 77.13 -57.29
C TRP A 500 103.49 76.04 -58.29
N PRO A 501 104.05 74.81 -58.23
CA PRO A 501 103.93 73.86 -59.33
C PRO A 501 102.75 72.90 -59.13
N TRP A 502 102.01 72.64 -60.22
CA TRP A 502 101.08 71.52 -60.29
C TRP A 502 101.82 70.18 -60.20
N ARG A 503 101.87 69.57 -59.01
CA ARG A 503 102.32 68.19 -58.86
C ARG A 503 101.25 67.23 -59.37
N PHE A 504 101.43 66.74 -60.60
CA PHE A 504 100.71 65.57 -61.10
C PHE A 504 100.99 64.36 -60.19
N ILE A 505 100.04 64.00 -59.32
CA ILE A 505 100.05 62.70 -58.63
C ILE A 505 99.58 61.64 -59.62
N LYS A 506 100.51 61.20 -60.47
CA LYS A 506 100.33 60.07 -61.39
C LYS A 506 100.91 58.82 -60.73
N VAL A 507 100.09 58.13 -59.93
CA VAL A 507 100.42 56.79 -59.42
C VAL A 507 100.17 55.79 -60.55
N ASN A 508 101.15 54.93 -60.81
CA ASN A 508 101.18 53.99 -61.95
C ASN A 508 100.51 52.64 -61.61
N PRO A 509 100.19 51.80 -62.62
CA PRO A 509 99.44 50.56 -62.45
C PRO A 509 100.31 49.34 -62.05
N SER A 510 99.64 48.32 -61.49
CA SER A 510 99.88 46.86 -61.57
C SER A 510 101.34 46.31 -61.48
N SER A 511 101.65 45.31 -60.65
CA SER A 511 100.93 44.03 -60.48
C SER A 511 101.53 43.16 -59.35
N ASN A 512 100.80 42.11 -58.95
CA ASN A 512 101.25 40.87 -58.27
C ASN A 512 101.92 40.98 -56.87
N ALA A 513 101.74 40.09 -55.90
CA ALA A 513 100.76 39.02 -55.60
C ALA A 513 101.03 38.61 -54.11
N SER A 514 100.21 37.94 -53.30
CA SER A 514 98.90 37.23 -53.39
C SER A 514 98.20 37.39 -52.00
N TYR A 515 97.27 36.60 -51.43
CA TYR A 515 96.59 35.32 -51.69
C TYR A 515 95.32 35.25 -50.79
N ARG A 516 94.36 34.37 -51.07
CA ARG A 516 93.14 34.03 -50.27
C ARG A 516 92.10 35.17 -50.18
N ILE A 517 91.08 35.25 -51.05
CA ILE A 517 89.93 34.33 -51.26
C ILE A 517 88.88 34.38 -50.13
N ARG A 518 87.78 35.11 -50.35
CA ARG A 518 86.45 34.52 -50.64
C ARG A 518 85.62 35.50 -51.47
N ASN A 519 84.70 34.96 -52.28
CA ASN A 519 84.04 35.71 -53.36
C ASN A 519 82.81 36.49 -52.87
N ILE A 520 82.60 37.67 -53.44
CA ILE A 520 81.27 38.26 -53.56
C ILE A 520 80.53 37.50 -54.66
N ARG A 521 79.30 37.04 -54.40
CA ARG A 521 78.32 36.72 -55.45
C ARG A 521 77.10 37.59 -55.22
N TRP A 522 76.78 38.44 -56.19
CA TRP A 522 75.51 39.15 -56.19
C TRP A 522 74.38 38.13 -56.39
N MET A 523 73.37 38.15 -55.52
CA MET A 523 72.12 37.43 -55.72
C MET A 523 70.96 38.40 -55.52
N LEU A 524 70.10 38.45 -56.54
CA LEU A 524 68.82 39.16 -56.49
C LEU A 524 67.88 38.42 -55.50
N PRO A 525 67.00 39.11 -54.76
CA PRO A 525 65.92 38.46 -54.05
C PRO A 525 64.90 37.89 -55.06
N GLU A 526 64.82 36.57 -55.16
CA GLU A 526 63.74 35.91 -55.90
C GLU A 526 62.44 35.98 -55.09
N MET A 527 61.51 36.83 -55.53
CA MET A 527 60.12 36.77 -55.10
C MET A 527 59.34 35.80 -55.99
N GLN A 528 59.07 34.56 -55.52
CA GLN A 528 57.77 33.94 -55.80
C GLN A 528 57.44 32.70 -54.95
N SER A 529 56.16 32.64 -54.58
CA SER A 529 55.34 31.46 -54.26
C SER A 529 55.81 30.42 -53.23
N LEU A 530 54.96 30.20 -52.23
CA LEU A 530 54.41 28.86 -51.99
C LEU A 530 52.92 28.96 -51.66
N VAL A 531 52.09 28.31 -52.46
CA VAL A 531 50.64 28.15 -52.30
C VAL A 531 50.34 26.69 -52.60
N ARG A 532 49.45 26.07 -51.79
CA ARG A 532 49.17 24.62 -51.72
C ARG A 532 50.32 23.81 -51.06
N ASN A 533 50.05 22.68 -50.39
CA ASN A 533 48.77 21.97 -50.24
C ASN A 533 48.62 21.28 -48.87
N SER A 534 47.36 21.06 -48.47
CA SER A 534 46.83 19.96 -47.63
C SER A 534 47.79 19.14 -46.75
N GLY A 535 47.58 19.21 -45.43
CA GLY A 535 48.06 18.27 -44.42
C GLY A 535 47.24 18.45 -43.15
#